data_AF-A0A533SJP8-F1
#
_entry.id   AF-A0A533SJP8-F1
#
_cell.length_a   1.000
_cell.length_b   1.000
_cell.length_c   1.000
_cell.angle_alpha   90.00
_cell.angle_beta   90.00
_cell.angle_gamma   90.00
#
_symmetry.space_group_name_H-M   'P 1'
#
loop_
_entity.id
_entity.type
_entity.pdbx_description
1 polymer ?
#
loop_
_entity_poly.entity_id
_entity_poly.type
_entity_poly.pdbx_seq_one_letter_code
_entity_poly.pdbx_strand_id
1 'polypeptide(L)'
;PEERVESFVPADIPSTYPMTKQEREARKAERKVKKGKKGKREEKVDQKRTAQKTQITVPKAIKRRIKISDVITVAELSKRMGLKATEAIKSLMKLGILATINQPLDVDTATLVADEFGYEIENIAMAEEQILQRSEDRPEDLKSRPPVITVMGHVDHGKTSLLDAIRKTRVAAGESGGITQHIGAYRVETSRGTLVFLDTPGHEAFTEMRARGAKVTDIVVLVVAANDGVMPQTVEAINHAEAAKVPIIVAMNKMDLPDANPDRLKRELADKGLVPEEWGGEIICVPVSAKKNEGIEELLEMIAIQAEVMELSANPDKPAAGIVVEARLDRGRGPVATVLVQEGTLNLGDIVLSGTAFGRVRTLTNDQGKREKKIPPGLPVEITGLGGVPEAGDTFLVVESERMAKEISGKRIEKSRELEMAQSRRVSLDDLHLKIAEGEIKTLNVIVKADVQGSVEAVAQSLEKLSNESVKVAVIHKGAGGILESDVNLAIASTAIIVGFHVRAESKARHLAESSGVDIRIY
;
A
#
# COMPACT_ATOMS: atom_id res chain seq x y z
N PRO A 1 63.70 -32.02 4.67
CA PRO A 1 63.76 -30.59 5.05
C PRO A 1 62.37 -30.13 5.49
N GLU A 2 62.23 -29.90 6.79
CA GLU A 2 61.38 -28.87 7.48
C GLU A 2 60.11 -28.41 6.75
N GLU A 3 58.91 -28.35 7.32
CA GLU A 3 58.36 -28.44 8.67
C GLU A 3 56.83 -28.50 8.48
N ARG A 4 56.12 -29.17 9.39
CA ARG A 4 54.65 -29.36 9.34
C ARG A 4 53.89 -28.06 9.57
N VAL A 5 52.90 -27.79 8.72
CA VAL A 5 51.88 -26.75 8.95
C VAL A 5 50.55 -27.47 9.16
N GLU A 6 50.00 -27.42 10.38
CA GLU A 6 48.62 -27.83 10.66
C GLU A 6 47.90 -26.81 11.55
N SER A 7 46.74 -26.40 11.03
CA SER A 7 45.48 -26.04 11.71
C SER A 7 45.47 -24.90 12.75
N PHE A 8 44.91 -23.77 12.32
CA PHE A 8 44.35 -22.73 13.20
C PHE A 8 42.85 -22.99 13.40
N VAL A 9 42.43 -23.16 14.65
CA VAL A 9 41.06 -22.97 15.15
C VAL A 9 41.17 -21.97 16.31
N PRO A 10 40.43 -20.85 16.34
CA PRO A 10 40.48 -19.92 17.46
C PRO A 10 39.41 -20.28 18.50
N ALA A 11 39.82 -20.45 19.76
CA ALA A 11 38.93 -20.54 20.91
C ALA A 11 39.36 -19.56 22.01
N ASP A 12 38.36 -18.82 22.50
CA ASP A 12 38.15 -18.28 23.84
C ASP A 12 39.22 -17.41 24.53
N ILE A 13 38.87 -16.13 24.67
CA ILE A 13 39.48 -15.18 25.60
C ILE A 13 38.69 -15.21 26.92
N PRO A 14 39.35 -15.44 28.05
CA PRO A 14 38.98 -14.69 29.24
C PRO A 14 40.22 -14.24 30.04
N SER A 15 40.30 -12.95 30.37
CA SER A 15 41.03 -12.52 31.58
C SER A 15 40.68 -11.07 31.95
N THR A 16 39.85 -10.94 32.97
CA THR A 16 39.64 -9.74 33.78
C THR A 16 40.83 -9.52 34.71
N TYR A 17 41.46 -8.34 34.68
CA TYR A 17 42.31 -7.86 35.76
C TYR A 17 41.55 -6.85 36.66
N PRO A 18 41.67 -6.92 38.00
CA PRO A 18 41.02 -5.99 38.90
C PRO A 18 41.80 -4.67 39.03
N MET A 19 41.14 -3.53 38.80
CA MET A 19 41.67 -2.18 39.05
C MET A 19 41.90 -1.91 40.54
N THR A 20 42.97 -1.20 40.87
CA THR A 20 43.39 -0.89 42.25
C THR A 20 42.68 0.35 42.82
N LYS A 21 42.55 0.40 44.15
CA LYS A 21 41.85 1.47 44.90
C LYS A 21 42.36 2.89 44.60
N GLN A 22 43.62 3.04 44.18
CA GLN A 22 44.24 4.34 43.91
C GLN A 22 43.71 5.00 42.61
N GLU A 23 43.29 4.22 41.61
CA GLU A 23 42.72 4.77 40.36
C GLU A 23 41.28 5.29 40.55
N ARG A 24 40.56 4.81 41.57
CA ARG A 24 39.21 5.28 41.91
C ARG A 24 39.19 6.62 42.64
N GLU A 25 40.25 6.97 43.37
CA GLU A 25 40.33 8.23 44.10
C GLU A 25 40.77 9.41 43.21
N ALA A 26 41.69 9.16 42.26
CA ALA A 26 42.11 10.18 41.28
C ALA A 26 40.92 10.70 40.45
N ARG A 27 40.00 9.82 40.05
CA ARG A 27 38.82 10.18 39.24
C ARG A 27 37.73 10.95 40.01
N LYS A 28 37.74 10.92 41.35
CA LYS A 28 36.84 11.71 42.21
C LYS A 28 37.37 13.12 42.47
N ALA A 29 38.68 13.33 42.42
CA ALA A 29 39.31 14.65 42.60
C ALA A 29 39.07 15.56 41.37
N GLU A 30 39.08 15.03 40.15
CA GLU A 30 38.86 15.82 38.94
C GLU A 30 37.42 16.31 38.74
N ARG A 31 36.43 15.66 39.36
CA ARG A 31 35.01 16.06 39.25
C ARG A 31 34.58 17.18 40.19
N LYS A 32 35.42 17.61 41.16
CA LYS A 32 35.09 18.69 42.10
C LYS A 32 35.64 20.07 41.74
N VAL A 33 36.49 20.20 40.71
CA VAL A 33 37.17 21.47 40.39
C VAL A 33 36.45 22.31 39.31
N LYS A 34 35.39 21.79 38.65
CA LYS A 34 34.66 22.49 37.57
C LYS A 34 33.33 23.15 37.97
N LYS A 35 33.12 23.49 39.25
CA LYS A 35 32.03 24.39 39.69
C LYS A 35 32.61 25.52 40.54
N GLY A 36 32.92 26.64 39.90
CA GLY A 36 33.20 27.89 40.60
C GLY A 36 34.07 28.86 39.82
N LYS A 37 33.44 29.79 39.08
CA LYS A 37 33.90 31.17 38.85
C LYS A 37 33.00 31.89 37.85
N LYS A 38 32.16 32.81 38.34
CA LYS A 38 32.26 34.25 38.04
C LYS A 38 31.12 35.02 38.70
N GLY A 39 31.51 35.89 39.63
CA GLY A 39 30.77 37.09 40.01
C GLY A 39 31.73 38.29 40.00
N LYS A 40 31.21 39.45 39.63
CA LYS A 40 31.67 40.84 39.88
C LYS A 40 30.45 41.71 39.47
N ARG A 41 29.71 42.45 40.31
CA ARG A 41 29.90 43.40 41.44
C ARG A 41 29.73 44.83 40.94
N GLU A 42 28.68 45.50 41.44
CA GLU A 42 28.41 46.95 41.60
C GLU A 42 26.91 47.05 42.00
N GLU A 43 26.36 47.92 42.82
CA GLU A 43 26.79 48.79 43.93
C GLU A 43 25.48 49.16 44.68
N LYS A 44 25.56 49.57 45.96
CA LYS A 44 24.43 49.82 46.88
C LYS A 44 23.54 50.99 46.48
N VAL A 45 22.22 50.92 46.75
CA VAL A 45 21.43 51.99 47.43
C VAL A 45 20.23 51.39 48.19
N ASP A 46 20.16 51.70 49.50
CA ASP A 46 19.02 51.49 50.39
C ASP A 46 17.83 52.39 50.03
N GLN A 47 16.60 51.85 49.97
CA GLN A 47 15.39 52.62 50.36
C GLN A 47 14.15 51.74 50.61
N LYS A 48 13.74 51.74 51.88
CA LYS A 48 12.37 51.65 52.43
C LYS A 48 11.34 50.72 51.78
N ARG A 49 11.03 49.67 52.55
CA ARG A 49 9.74 48.96 52.57
C ARG A 49 8.56 49.94 52.58
N THR A 50 7.72 49.85 51.57
CA THR A 50 6.30 50.24 51.65
C THR A 50 5.48 49.02 51.25
N ALA A 51 4.68 48.52 52.19
CA ALA A 51 3.77 47.40 51.96
C ALA A 51 2.64 47.85 51.02
N GLN A 52 2.65 47.37 49.78
CA GLN A 52 1.45 47.33 48.95
C GLN A 52 0.94 45.90 48.92
N LYS A 53 -0.29 45.75 49.42
CA LYS A 53 -1.08 44.53 49.39
C LYS A 53 -1.04 43.95 47.97
N THR A 54 -0.49 42.76 47.80
CA THR A 54 -0.72 41.96 46.60
C THR A 54 -2.22 41.73 46.50
N GLN A 55 -2.85 42.43 45.56
CA GLN A 55 -4.15 42.04 45.06
C GLN A 55 -4.04 40.58 44.63
N ILE A 56 -4.96 39.76 45.10
CA ILE A 56 -5.17 38.40 44.62
C ILE A 56 -5.53 38.55 43.14
N THR A 57 -4.53 38.50 42.26
CA THR A 57 -4.75 38.32 40.84
C THR A 57 -5.20 36.87 40.68
N VAL A 58 -6.51 36.72 40.52
CA VAL A 58 -7.12 35.46 40.09
C VAL A 58 -6.33 35.00 38.86
N PRO A 59 -5.69 33.82 38.86
CA PRO A 59 -4.99 33.36 37.68
C PRO A 59 -6.03 33.21 36.57
N LYS A 60 -5.90 34.04 35.53
CA LYS A 60 -6.61 33.94 34.26
C LYS A 60 -6.54 32.47 33.86
N ALA A 61 -7.68 31.80 33.79
CA ALA A 61 -7.75 30.37 33.48
C ALA A 61 -7.05 30.12 32.14
N ILE A 62 -5.79 29.70 32.21
CA ILE A 62 -5.07 29.19 31.05
C ILE A 62 -5.75 27.85 30.80
N LYS A 63 -6.65 27.81 29.81
CA LYS A 63 -7.15 26.55 29.26
C LYS A 63 -5.93 25.72 28.89
N ARG A 64 -5.68 24.67 29.66
CA ARG A 64 -4.53 23.80 29.46
C ARG A 64 -4.87 22.94 28.25
N ARG A 65 -4.21 23.19 27.11
CA ARG A 65 -4.39 22.36 25.91
C ARG A 65 -3.50 21.14 25.98
N ILE A 66 -4.05 19.96 25.72
CA ILE A 66 -3.30 18.72 25.65
C ILE A 66 -3.32 18.25 24.20
N LYS A 67 -2.14 18.03 23.64
CA LYS A 67 -2.02 17.47 22.30
C LYS A 67 -2.08 15.96 22.37
N ILE A 68 -2.98 15.35 21.62
CA ILE A 68 -3.24 13.90 21.62
C ILE A 68 -3.29 13.39 20.18
N SER A 69 -2.91 12.14 19.97
CA SER A 69 -3.03 11.38 18.70
C SER A 69 -4.30 10.50 18.71
N ASP A 70 -4.68 9.88 17.59
CA ASP A 70 -5.92 9.09 17.42
C ASP A 70 -6.32 8.16 18.59
N VAL A 71 -5.35 7.62 19.32
CA VAL A 71 -5.58 6.77 20.50
C VAL A 71 -4.66 7.21 21.63
N ILE A 72 -5.19 7.28 22.86
CA ILE A 72 -4.40 7.50 24.09
C ILE A 72 -4.84 6.54 25.18
N THR A 73 -3.90 6.00 25.96
CA THR A 73 -4.26 5.15 27.11
C THR A 73 -4.76 6.00 28.28
N VAL A 74 -5.64 5.43 29.12
CA VAL A 74 -6.13 6.12 30.35
C VAL A 74 -4.96 6.58 31.23
N ALA A 75 -3.91 5.77 31.36
CA ALA A 75 -2.69 6.09 32.10
C ALA A 75 -1.97 7.32 31.53
N GLU A 76 -1.83 7.39 30.21
CA GLU A 76 -1.10 8.45 29.54
C GLU A 76 -1.89 9.76 29.50
N LEU A 77 -3.20 9.67 29.27
CA LEU A 77 -4.13 10.80 29.37
C LEU A 77 -4.08 11.42 30.78
N SER A 78 -4.19 10.59 31.82
CA SER A 78 -4.10 11.04 33.22
C SER A 78 -2.75 11.71 33.52
N LYS A 79 -1.66 11.14 33.00
CA LYS A 79 -0.30 11.68 33.18
C LYS A 79 -0.12 13.03 32.48
N ARG A 80 -0.67 13.21 31.27
CA ARG A 80 -0.66 14.50 30.54
C ARG A 80 -1.54 15.56 31.20
N MET A 81 -2.64 15.14 31.84
CA MET A 81 -3.53 16.01 32.63
C MET A 81 -3.01 16.29 34.04
N GLY A 82 -1.96 15.60 34.50
CA GLY A 82 -1.44 15.71 35.86
C GLY A 82 -2.37 15.14 36.95
N LEU A 83 -3.25 14.20 36.57
CA LEU A 83 -4.25 13.56 37.45
C LEU A 83 -3.84 12.14 37.79
N LYS A 84 -4.44 11.57 38.85
CA LYS A 84 -4.27 10.15 39.18
C LYS A 84 -5.11 9.30 38.22
N ALA A 85 -4.58 8.17 37.75
CA ALA A 85 -5.31 7.26 36.86
C ALA A 85 -6.68 6.81 37.41
N THR A 86 -6.83 6.75 38.73
CA THR A 86 -8.09 6.44 39.40
C THR A 86 -9.18 7.51 39.21
N GLU A 87 -8.81 8.77 38.99
CA GLU A 87 -9.76 9.87 38.78
C GLU A 87 -10.27 9.89 37.34
N ALA A 88 -9.40 9.63 36.36
CA ALA A 88 -9.81 9.46 34.97
C ALA A 88 -10.74 8.24 34.77
N ILE A 89 -10.44 7.11 35.44
CA ILE A 89 -11.32 5.92 35.42
C ILE A 89 -12.70 6.23 36.02
N LYS A 90 -12.76 7.03 37.08
CA LYS A 90 -14.04 7.43 37.68
C LYS A 90 -14.88 8.30 36.75
N SER A 91 -14.26 9.21 35.99
CA SER A 91 -14.94 10.01 34.98
C SER A 91 -15.50 9.13 33.85
N LEU A 92 -14.68 8.20 33.33
CA LEU A 92 -15.12 7.21 32.33
C LEU A 92 -16.29 6.35 32.82
N MET A 93 -16.29 5.94 34.09
CA MET A 93 -17.39 5.20 34.69
C MET A 93 -18.70 6.02 34.75
N LYS A 94 -18.63 7.33 35.00
CA LYS A 94 -19.83 8.20 34.95
C LYS A 94 -20.41 8.31 33.55
N LEU A 95 -19.55 8.27 32.53
CA LEU A 95 -19.92 8.24 31.12
C LEU A 95 -20.40 6.85 30.65
N GLY A 96 -20.47 5.86 31.56
CA GLY A 96 -20.95 4.51 31.25
C GLY A 96 -19.89 3.58 30.65
N ILE A 97 -18.62 4.00 30.61
CA ILE A 97 -17.53 3.24 30.00
C ILE A 97 -16.67 2.62 31.10
N LEU A 98 -16.70 1.29 31.21
CA LEU A 98 -15.81 0.54 32.09
C LEU A 98 -14.42 0.44 31.46
N ALA A 99 -13.46 1.22 31.97
CA ALA A 99 -12.11 1.29 31.45
C ALA A 99 -11.03 0.85 32.45
N THR A 100 -10.01 0.15 31.97
CA THR A 100 -8.81 -0.22 32.76
C THR A 100 -7.64 0.75 32.51
N ILE A 101 -6.63 0.77 33.40
CA ILE A 101 -5.52 1.75 33.36
C ILE A 101 -4.79 1.78 32.00
N ASN A 102 -4.62 0.62 31.37
CA ASN A 102 -3.91 0.47 30.10
C ASN A 102 -4.85 0.41 28.90
N GLN A 103 -6.14 0.71 29.09
CA GLN A 103 -7.11 0.66 28.01
C GLN A 103 -6.90 1.84 27.06
N PRO A 104 -6.82 1.58 25.74
CA PRO A 104 -6.84 2.64 24.75
C PRO A 104 -8.21 3.35 24.75
N LEU A 105 -8.18 4.67 24.65
CA LEU A 105 -9.32 5.55 24.46
C LEU A 105 -9.21 6.23 23.11
N ASP A 106 -10.34 6.34 22.42
CA ASP A 106 -10.55 7.16 21.23
C ASP A 106 -10.55 8.65 21.57
N VAL A 107 -10.32 9.50 20.55
CA VAL A 107 -10.26 10.96 20.71
C VAL A 107 -11.57 11.54 21.24
N ASP A 108 -12.72 11.02 20.81
CA ASP A 108 -14.01 11.55 21.22
C ASP A 108 -14.25 11.29 22.72
N THR A 109 -14.02 10.05 23.17
CA THR A 109 -14.08 9.71 24.59
C THR A 109 -13.02 10.45 25.41
N ALA A 110 -11.80 10.58 24.90
CA ALA A 110 -10.75 11.34 25.58
C ALA A 110 -11.11 12.83 25.71
N THR A 111 -11.74 13.42 24.69
CA THR A 111 -12.23 14.81 24.67
C THR A 111 -13.29 15.03 25.72
N LEU A 112 -14.26 14.11 25.84
CA LEU A 112 -15.29 14.17 26.88
C LEU A 112 -14.70 14.10 28.30
N VAL A 113 -13.73 13.21 28.52
CA VAL A 113 -13.04 13.12 29.81
C VAL A 113 -12.22 14.38 30.08
N ALA A 114 -11.50 14.89 29.08
CA ALA A 114 -10.67 16.09 29.24
C ALA A 114 -11.51 17.36 29.54
N ASP A 115 -12.69 17.47 28.92
CA ASP A 115 -13.62 18.58 29.13
C ASP A 115 -14.18 18.59 30.57
N GLU A 116 -14.45 17.42 31.17
CA GLU A 116 -14.87 17.32 32.59
C GLU A 116 -13.81 17.89 33.55
N PHE A 117 -12.54 17.90 33.15
CA PHE A 117 -11.42 18.47 33.92
C PHE A 117 -10.92 19.82 33.38
N GLY A 118 -11.61 20.43 32.40
CA GLY A 118 -11.29 21.75 31.85
C GLY A 118 -10.05 21.80 30.94
N TYR A 119 -9.69 20.66 30.33
CA TYR A 119 -8.64 20.55 29.32
C TYR A 119 -9.24 20.45 27.93
N GLU A 120 -8.74 21.26 26.99
CA GLU A 120 -9.08 21.12 25.57
C GLU A 120 -8.07 20.18 24.91
N ILE A 121 -8.56 19.15 24.22
CA ILE A 121 -7.71 18.26 23.44
C ILE A 121 -7.56 18.83 22.03
N GLU A 122 -6.31 19.00 21.60
CA GLU A 122 -5.96 19.37 20.24
C GLU A 122 -5.43 18.12 19.54
N ASN A 123 -6.21 17.57 18.61
CA ASN A 123 -5.84 16.35 17.89
C ASN A 123 -4.74 16.66 16.87
N ILE A 124 -3.53 16.10 17.06
CA ILE A 124 -2.42 16.27 16.12
C ILE A 124 -2.68 15.45 14.84
N ALA A 125 -3.41 14.34 14.92
CA ALA A 125 -3.71 13.52 13.75
C ALA A 125 -4.60 14.28 12.74
N MET A 126 -5.56 15.07 13.23
CA MET A 126 -6.33 15.98 12.37
C MET A 126 -5.46 17.10 11.79
N ALA A 127 -4.44 17.59 12.51
CA ALA A 127 -3.52 18.60 12.00
C ALA A 127 -2.55 18.03 10.95
N GLU A 128 -2.10 16.78 11.09
CA GLU A 128 -1.29 16.08 10.08
C GLU A 128 -2.12 15.67 8.85
N GLU A 129 -3.34 15.18 9.04
CA GLU A 129 -4.31 14.97 7.94
C GLU A 129 -4.69 16.30 7.26
N GLN A 130 -4.73 17.43 7.98
CA GLN A 130 -4.91 18.77 7.40
C GLN A 130 -3.65 19.31 6.69
N ILE A 131 -2.44 18.92 7.11
CA ILE A 131 -1.22 19.19 6.34
C ILE A 131 -1.20 18.35 5.04
N LEU A 132 -1.85 17.18 5.07
CA LEU A 132 -2.14 16.33 3.92
C LEU A 132 -3.37 16.79 3.10
N GLN A 133 -4.20 17.70 3.63
CA GLN A 133 -5.32 18.28 2.88
C GLN A 133 -4.74 19.19 1.81
N ARG A 134 -4.76 18.65 0.59
CA ARG A 134 -4.40 19.31 -0.65
C ARG A 134 -5.02 20.70 -0.70
N SER A 135 -4.19 21.73 -0.84
CA SER A 135 -4.67 23.04 -1.25
C SER A 135 -5.45 22.88 -2.56
N GLU A 136 -6.62 23.48 -2.69
CA GLU A 136 -7.35 23.47 -3.95
C GLU A 136 -6.46 24.04 -5.06
N ASP A 137 -6.44 23.36 -6.20
CA ASP A 137 -5.66 23.82 -7.36
C ASP A 137 -6.30 25.07 -7.95
N ARG A 138 -5.46 26.05 -8.25
CA ARG A 138 -5.91 27.15 -9.09
C ARG A 138 -6.06 26.64 -10.53
N PRO A 139 -7.09 27.08 -11.26
CA PRO A 139 -7.29 26.66 -12.65
C PRO A 139 -6.08 26.93 -13.55
N GLU A 140 -5.27 27.94 -13.22
CA GLU A 140 -4.06 28.34 -13.95
C GLU A 140 -2.90 27.35 -13.81
N ASP A 141 -2.85 26.59 -12.73
CA ASP A 141 -1.76 25.65 -12.44
C ASP A 141 -2.02 24.27 -13.09
N LEU A 142 -3.23 24.05 -13.63
CA LEU A 142 -3.64 22.81 -14.28
C LEU A 142 -3.07 22.73 -15.70
N LYS A 143 -2.32 21.66 -15.98
CA LYS A 143 -1.81 21.35 -17.33
C LYS A 143 -2.44 20.07 -17.84
N SER A 144 -2.57 19.98 -19.16
CA SER A 144 -3.04 18.77 -19.83
C SER A 144 -2.12 17.59 -19.51
N ARG A 145 -2.72 16.44 -19.17
CA ARG A 145 -2.01 15.20 -18.88
C ARG A 145 -2.48 14.08 -19.83
N PRO A 146 -1.64 13.06 -20.08
CA PRO A 146 -2.07 11.91 -20.88
C PRO A 146 -3.20 11.14 -20.17
N PRO A 147 -4.20 10.64 -20.92
CA PRO A 147 -5.23 9.76 -20.39
C PRO A 147 -4.62 8.42 -19.97
N VAL A 148 -5.15 7.89 -18.88
CA VAL A 148 -4.82 6.55 -18.39
C VAL A 148 -5.98 5.61 -18.74
N ILE A 149 -5.68 4.58 -19.51
CA ILE A 149 -6.64 3.65 -20.09
C ILE A 149 -6.43 2.26 -19.53
N THR A 150 -7.47 1.63 -18.99
CA THR A 150 -7.41 0.22 -18.60
C THR A 150 -8.12 -0.63 -19.64
N VAL A 151 -7.52 -1.76 -19.99
CA VAL A 151 -8.14 -2.74 -20.88
C VAL A 151 -8.75 -3.87 -20.07
N MET A 152 -10.05 -4.08 -20.22
CA MET A 152 -10.84 -5.09 -19.51
C MET A 152 -11.58 -6.01 -20.48
N GLY A 153 -12.10 -7.13 -19.98
CA GLY A 153 -12.85 -8.10 -20.79
C GLY A 153 -12.70 -9.52 -20.26
N HIS A 154 -13.32 -10.48 -20.94
CA HIS A 154 -13.24 -11.91 -20.60
C HIS A 154 -11.89 -12.52 -20.97
N VAL A 155 -11.57 -13.68 -20.40
CA VAL A 155 -10.46 -14.54 -20.85
C VAL A 155 -10.66 -14.90 -22.33
N ASP A 156 -9.57 -15.02 -23.09
CA ASP A 156 -9.57 -15.36 -24.53
C ASP A 156 -10.29 -14.41 -25.49
N HIS A 157 -10.77 -13.25 -25.02
CA HIS A 157 -11.26 -12.18 -25.88
C HIS A 157 -10.14 -11.39 -26.58
N GLY A 158 -8.87 -11.74 -26.34
CA GLY A 158 -7.71 -11.18 -27.03
C GLY A 158 -7.24 -9.82 -26.51
N LYS A 159 -7.42 -9.53 -25.20
CA LYS A 159 -6.88 -8.32 -24.55
C LYS A 159 -5.37 -8.20 -24.74
N THR A 160 -4.62 -9.19 -24.27
CA THR A 160 -3.15 -9.20 -24.39
C THR A 160 -2.70 -9.14 -25.85
N SER A 161 -3.43 -9.80 -26.76
CA SER A 161 -3.15 -9.73 -28.20
C SER A 161 -3.37 -8.32 -28.78
N LEU A 162 -4.43 -7.62 -28.35
CA LEU A 162 -4.68 -6.23 -28.74
C LEU A 162 -3.57 -5.31 -28.23
N LEU A 163 -3.15 -5.49 -26.98
CA LEU A 163 -2.07 -4.70 -26.40
C LEU A 163 -0.72 -4.98 -27.04
N ASP A 164 -0.44 -6.23 -27.39
CA ASP A 164 0.75 -6.60 -28.17
C ASP A 164 0.78 -5.95 -29.54
N ALA A 165 -0.36 -5.97 -30.24
CA ALA A 165 -0.51 -5.32 -31.52
C ALA A 165 -0.28 -3.79 -31.43
N ILE A 166 -0.85 -3.15 -30.39
CA ILE A 166 -0.64 -1.71 -30.11
C ILE A 166 0.84 -1.42 -29.81
N ARG A 167 1.50 -2.28 -29.01
CA ARG A 167 2.91 -2.10 -28.62
C ARG A 167 3.89 -2.45 -29.74
N LYS A 168 3.43 -3.09 -30.82
CA LYS A 168 4.28 -3.74 -31.83
C LYS A 168 5.26 -4.75 -31.19
N THR A 169 4.85 -5.37 -30.08
CA THR A 169 5.62 -6.39 -29.35
C THR A 169 4.87 -7.73 -29.34
N ARG A 170 5.53 -8.80 -28.86
CA ARG A 170 4.90 -10.13 -28.69
C ARG A 170 5.12 -10.63 -27.26
N VAL A 171 4.43 -10.05 -26.30
CA VAL A 171 4.49 -10.43 -24.88
C VAL A 171 3.62 -11.67 -24.62
N ALA A 172 2.45 -11.81 -25.25
CA ALA A 172 1.56 -12.96 -25.10
C ALA A 172 2.22 -14.31 -25.44
N ALA A 173 3.20 -14.31 -26.36
CA ALA A 173 3.95 -15.51 -26.74
C ALA A 173 5.06 -15.89 -25.72
N GLY A 174 5.47 -14.96 -24.86
CA GLY A 174 6.53 -15.15 -23.87
C GLY A 174 6.04 -15.39 -22.44
N GLU A 175 4.76 -15.11 -22.15
CA GLU A 175 4.15 -15.31 -20.83
C GLU A 175 3.76 -16.77 -20.59
N SER A 176 3.95 -17.24 -19.36
CA SER A 176 3.60 -18.60 -18.95
C SER A 176 2.08 -18.81 -19.05
N GLY A 177 1.66 -19.80 -19.83
CA GLY A 177 0.24 -20.08 -20.08
C GLY A 177 -0.45 -19.15 -21.09
N GLY A 178 0.28 -18.22 -21.73
CA GLY A 178 -0.26 -17.35 -22.78
C GLY A 178 -1.27 -16.29 -22.29
N ILE A 179 -1.29 -15.99 -21.00
CA ILE A 179 -2.20 -15.02 -20.36
C ILE A 179 -1.42 -13.96 -19.58
N THR A 180 -1.93 -12.72 -19.55
CA THR A 180 -1.41 -11.66 -18.67
C THR A 180 -1.69 -12.01 -17.21
N GLN A 181 -0.64 -12.11 -16.39
CA GLN A 181 -0.73 -12.41 -14.96
C GLN A 181 -0.36 -11.24 -14.05
N HIS A 182 0.24 -10.17 -14.58
CA HIS A 182 0.68 -8.99 -13.83
C HIS A 182 0.07 -7.71 -14.41
N ILE A 183 -0.18 -6.70 -13.57
CA ILE A 183 -0.59 -5.40 -14.10
C ILE A 183 0.63 -4.68 -14.69
N GLY A 184 0.58 -4.45 -16.00
CA GLY A 184 1.61 -3.70 -16.73
C GLY A 184 1.13 -2.30 -17.08
N ALA A 185 2.00 -1.30 -16.96
CA ALA A 185 1.71 0.06 -17.40
C ALA A 185 2.70 0.48 -18.49
N TYR A 186 2.22 0.98 -19.62
CA TYR A 186 3.07 1.38 -20.74
C TYR A 186 2.50 2.57 -21.50
N ARG A 187 3.37 3.30 -22.21
CA ARG A 187 2.98 4.46 -23.01
C ARG A 187 2.95 4.15 -24.50
N VAL A 188 1.98 4.73 -25.20
CA VAL A 188 1.81 4.65 -26.64
C VAL A 188 1.77 6.07 -27.20
N GLU A 189 2.65 6.38 -28.14
CA GLU A 189 2.64 7.66 -28.84
C GLU A 189 1.67 7.59 -30.03
N THR A 190 0.75 8.55 -30.09
CA THR A 190 -0.20 8.73 -31.19
C THR A 190 -0.02 10.10 -31.83
N SER A 191 -0.63 10.33 -32.98
CA SER A 191 -0.62 11.63 -33.67
C SER A 191 -1.22 12.77 -32.85
N ARG A 192 -2.13 12.45 -31.91
CA ARG A 192 -2.85 13.40 -31.06
C ARG A 192 -2.27 13.54 -29.65
N GLY A 193 -1.31 12.69 -29.27
CA GLY A 193 -0.68 12.75 -27.95
C GLY A 193 -0.23 11.39 -27.43
N THR A 194 0.17 11.36 -26.16
CA THR A 194 0.58 10.12 -25.49
C THR A 194 -0.61 9.49 -24.77
N LEU A 195 -0.83 8.20 -24.97
CA LEU A 195 -1.82 7.40 -24.25
C LEU A 195 -1.09 6.46 -23.29
N VAL A 196 -1.61 6.29 -22.07
CA VAL A 196 -1.04 5.36 -21.09
C VAL A 196 -1.99 4.20 -20.89
N PHE A 197 -1.52 2.98 -21.13
CA PHE A 197 -2.32 1.78 -20.97
C PHE A 197 -1.92 1.02 -19.71
N LEU A 198 -2.93 0.56 -18.98
CA LEU A 198 -2.84 -0.40 -17.88
C LEU A 198 -3.45 -1.73 -18.33
N ASP A 199 -2.61 -2.75 -18.47
CA ASP A 199 -3.03 -4.11 -18.78
C ASP A 199 -3.51 -4.80 -17.50
N THR A 200 -4.77 -5.24 -17.45
CA THR A 200 -5.32 -5.94 -16.27
C THR A 200 -5.60 -7.41 -16.59
N PRO A 201 -5.26 -8.35 -15.68
CA PRO A 201 -5.55 -9.76 -15.88
C PRO A 201 -7.05 -10.06 -16.03
N GLY A 202 -7.37 -10.98 -16.95
CA GLY A 202 -8.74 -11.37 -17.28
C GLY A 202 -9.36 -12.42 -16.37
N HIS A 203 -8.56 -13.18 -15.62
CA HIS A 203 -9.05 -14.34 -14.87
C HIS A 203 -9.90 -13.91 -13.66
N GLU A 204 -10.87 -14.73 -13.25
CA GLU A 204 -11.81 -14.44 -12.16
C GLU A 204 -11.08 -14.16 -10.83
N ALA A 205 -10.00 -14.90 -10.58
CA ALA A 205 -9.10 -14.73 -9.42
C ALA A 205 -8.54 -13.31 -9.25
N PHE A 206 -8.54 -12.48 -10.30
CA PHE A 206 -7.96 -11.13 -10.30
C PHE A 206 -9.02 -10.01 -10.26
N THR A 207 -10.17 -10.27 -9.64
CA THR A 207 -11.26 -9.30 -9.49
C THR A 207 -10.80 -7.99 -8.82
N GLU A 208 -10.00 -8.08 -7.75
CA GLU A 208 -9.48 -6.90 -7.03
C GLU A 208 -8.54 -6.06 -7.89
N MET A 209 -7.74 -6.71 -8.75
CA MET A 209 -6.88 -6.03 -9.72
C MET A 209 -7.69 -5.23 -10.75
N ARG A 210 -8.82 -5.78 -11.22
CA ARG A 210 -9.73 -5.05 -12.13
C ARG A 210 -10.39 -3.86 -11.45
N ALA A 211 -10.92 -4.05 -10.24
CA ALA A 211 -11.53 -2.97 -9.47
C ALA A 211 -10.53 -1.84 -9.19
N ARG A 212 -9.26 -2.19 -8.94
CA ARG A 212 -8.16 -1.25 -8.80
C ARG A 212 -7.87 -0.52 -10.12
N GLY A 213 -7.75 -1.25 -11.23
CA GLY A 213 -7.57 -0.67 -12.57
C GLY A 213 -8.64 0.37 -12.87
N ALA A 214 -9.92 0.02 -12.74
CA ALA A 214 -11.05 0.93 -13.02
C ALA A 214 -10.97 2.24 -12.23
N LYS A 215 -10.61 2.21 -10.94
CA LYS A 215 -10.54 3.43 -10.10
C LYS A 215 -9.41 4.38 -10.49
N VAL A 216 -8.38 3.87 -11.13
CA VAL A 216 -7.15 4.61 -11.43
C VAL A 216 -7.20 5.25 -12.81
N THR A 217 -8.09 4.77 -13.67
CA THR A 217 -8.15 5.14 -15.08
C THR A 217 -9.20 6.16 -15.40
N ASP A 218 -8.91 6.94 -16.44
CA ASP A 218 -9.80 7.93 -17.00
C ASP A 218 -10.74 7.31 -18.04
N ILE A 219 -10.32 6.22 -18.72
CA ILE A 219 -11.12 5.52 -19.74
C ILE A 219 -10.94 4.01 -19.58
N VAL A 220 -12.02 3.24 -19.72
CA VAL A 220 -11.96 1.78 -19.79
C VAL A 220 -12.22 1.32 -21.22
N VAL A 221 -11.30 0.52 -21.78
CA VAL A 221 -11.51 -0.18 -23.06
C VAL A 221 -11.97 -1.61 -22.77
N LEU A 222 -13.24 -1.89 -23.08
CA LEU A 222 -13.84 -3.20 -22.94
C LEU A 222 -13.64 -4.01 -24.21
N VAL A 223 -12.80 -5.05 -24.14
CA VAL A 223 -12.54 -5.96 -25.26
C VAL A 223 -13.52 -7.11 -25.22
N VAL A 224 -14.34 -7.21 -26.26
CA VAL A 224 -15.34 -8.27 -26.40
C VAL A 224 -15.15 -8.95 -27.74
N ALA A 225 -15.04 -10.28 -27.74
CA ALA A 225 -14.90 -11.03 -28.97
C ALA A 225 -16.25 -11.10 -29.71
N ALA A 226 -16.25 -10.79 -31.00
CA ALA A 226 -17.47 -10.70 -31.83
C ALA A 226 -18.14 -12.06 -32.10
N ASN A 227 -17.42 -13.17 -31.92
CA ASN A 227 -17.96 -14.53 -32.01
C ASN A 227 -18.58 -15.01 -30.68
N ASP A 228 -17.92 -14.69 -29.56
CA ASP A 228 -18.30 -15.17 -28.22
C ASP A 228 -19.44 -14.33 -27.62
N GLY A 229 -19.39 -13.01 -27.77
CA GLY A 229 -20.39 -12.09 -27.21
C GLY A 229 -20.11 -11.68 -25.76
N VAL A 230 -21.15 -11.23 -25.05
CA VAL A 230 -21.05 -10.76 -23.67
C VAL A 230 -21.02 -11.94 -22.69
N MET A 231 -19.90 -12.08 -21.97
CA MET A 231 -19.65 -13.15 -20.99
C MET A 231 -19.74 -12.63 -19.54
N PRO A 232 -19.82 -13.51 -18.51
CA PRO A 232 -19.94 -13.09 -17.11
C PRO A 232 -18.83 -12.13 -16.64
N GLN A 233 -17.58 -12.34 -17.04
CA GLN A 233 -16.46 -11.43 -16.71
C GLN A 233 -16.55 -10.09 -17.46
N THR A 234 -17.19 -10.07 -18.63
CA THR A 234 -17.52 -8.82 -19.33
C THR A 234 -18.53 -8.02 -18.51
N VAL A 235 -19.57 -8.67 -17.99
CA VAL A 235 -20.57 -8.02 -17.11
C VAL A 235 -19.91 -7.49 -15.83
N GLU A 236 -18.99 -8.26 -15.26
CA GLU A 236 -18.23 -7.83 -14.08
C GLU A 236 -17.38 -6.57 -14.38
N ALA A 237 -16.69 -6.54 -15.53
CA ALA A 237 -15.91 -5.39 -15.96
C ALA A 237 -16.79 -4.14 -16.16
N ILE A 238 -17.99 -4.31 -16.72
CA ILE A 238 -18.98 -3.22 -16.88
C ILE A 238 -19.35 -2.66 -15.51
N ASN A 239 -19.69 -3.55 -14.55
CA ASN A 239 -20.05 -3.12 -13.19
C ASN A 239 -18.92 -2.36 -12.48
N HIS A 240 -17.66 -2.77 -12.65
CA HIS A 240 -16.52 -2.06 -12.07
C HIS A 240 -16.33 -0.66 -12.68
N ALA A 241 -16.47 -0.55 -14.00
CA ALA A 241 -16.36 0.72 -14.70
C ALA A 241 -17.51 1.69 -14.33
N GLU A 242 -18.75 1.19 -14.24
CA GLU A 242 -19.91 1.96 -13.78
C GLU A 242 -19.76 2.42 -12.33
N ALA A 243 -19.31 1.53 -11.44
CA ALA A 243 -19.07 1.86 -10.03
C ALA A 243 -17.96 2.92 -9.87
N ALA A 244 -16.97 2.91 -10.75
CA ALA A 244 -15.91 3.92 -10.80
C ALA A 244 -16.32 5.20 -11.56
N LYS A 245 -17.49 5.21 -12.23
CA LYS A 245 -17.98 6.28 -13.11
C LYS A 245 -17.00 6.65 -14.22
N VAL A 246 -16.37 5.64 -14.81
CA VAL A 246 -15.38 5.81 -15.87
C VAL A 246 -16.04 5.51 -17.22
N PRO A 247 -15.87 6.37 -18.25
CA PRO A 247 -16.42 6.13 -19.58
C PRO A 247 -15.84 4.85 -20.20
N ILE A 248 -16.70 4.11 -20.90
CA ILE A 248 -16.38 2.82 -21.51
C ILE A 248 -16.34 2.98 -23.03
N ILE A 249 -15.26 2.51 -23.65
CA ILE A 249 -15.13 2.33 -25.09
C ILE A 249 -15.08 0.82 -25.37
N VAL A 250 -15.89 0.33 -26.30
CA VAL A 250 -15.95 -1.10 -26.62
C VAL A 250 -15.12 -1.40 -27.85
N ALA A 251 -14.14 -2.29 -27.70
CA ALA A 251 -13.37 -2.85 -28.80
C ALA A 251 -13.93 -4.25 -29.15
N MET A 252 -14.64 -4.34 -30.27
CA MET A 252 -15.22 -5.59 -30.78
C MET A 252 -14.14 -6.38 -31.53
N ASN A 253 -13.50 -7.33 -30.85
CA ASN A 253 -12.33 -8.06 -31.34
C ASN A 253 -12.69 -9.31 -32.14
N LYS A 254 -11.69 -9.90 -32.82
CA LYS A 254 -11.79 -11.11 -33.67
C LYS A 254 -12.68 -10.93 -34.90
N MET A 255 -12.73 -9.72 -35.47
CA MET A 255 -13.45 -9.43 -36.73
C MET A 255 -12.89 -10.16 -37.95
N ASP A 256 -11.73 -10.82 -37.83
CA ASP A 256 -11.15 -11.66 -38.87
C ASP A 256 -11.82 -13.03 -39.02
N LEU A 257 -12.61 -13.46 -38.02
CA LEU A 257 -13.27 -14.76 -38.04
C LEU A 257 -14.59 -14.71 -38.83
N PRO A 258 -14.94 -15.77 -39.57
CA PRO A 258 -16.16 -15.80 -40.38
C PRO A 258 -17.46 -15.84 -39.57
N ASP A 259 -17.39 -16.24 -38.30
CA ASP A 259 -18.49 -16.27 -37.34
C ASP A 259 -18.62 -14.98 -36.50
N ALA A 260 -17.77 -13.98 -36.76
CA ALA A 260 -17.85 -12.68 -36.09
C ALA A 260 -19.18 -11.98 -36.44
N ASN A 261 -19.96 -11.62 -35.42
CA ASN A 261 -21.25 -10.95 -35.59
C ASN A 261 -21.33 -9.66 -34.74
N PRO A 262 -20.95 -8.49 -35.31
CA PRO A 262 -20.95 -7.23 -34.58
C PRO A 262 -22.37 -6.77 -34.21
N ASP A 263 -23.38 -7.04 -35.05
CA ASP A 263 -24.76 -6.63 -34.78
C ASP A 263 -25.36 -7.39 -33.60
N ARG A 264 -25.04 -8.69 -33.46
CA ARG A 264 -25.43 -9.48 -32.29
C ARG A 264 -24.81 -8.91 -31.02
N LEU A 265 -23.51 -8.64 -31.05
CA LEU A 265 -22.79 -8.08 -29.90
C LEU A 265 -23.32 -6.70 -29.49
N LYS A 266 -23.61 -5.80 -30.44
CA LYS A 266 -24.22 -4.50 -30.16
C LYS A 266 -25.57 -4.63 -29.44
N ARG A 267 -26.41 -5.61 -29.80
CA ARG A 267 -27.67 -5.89 -29.10
C ARG A 267 -27.44 -6.39 -27.68
N GLU A 268 -26.52 -7.34 -27.50
CA GLU A 268 -26.18 -7.89 -26.18
C GLU A 268 -25.62 -6.82 -25.23
N LEU A 269 -24.83 -5.87 -25.75
CA LEU A 269 -24.32 -4.74 -24.98
C LEU A 269 -25.42 -3.75 -24.60
N ALA A 270 -26.35 -3.45 -25.52
CA ALA A 270 -27.49 -2.59 -25.26
C ALA A 270 -28.42 -3.18 -24.17
N ASP A 271 -28.61 -4.50 -24.15
CA ASP A 271 -29.37 -5.20 -23.10
C ASP A 271 -28.71 -5.06 -21.71
N LYS A 272 -27.40 -4.77 -21.67
CA LYS A 272 -26.63 -4.49 -20.44
C LYS A 272 -26.52 -3.00 -20.12
N GLY A 273 -27.24 -2.14 -20.84
CA GLY A 273 -27.23 -0.68 -20.62
C GLY A 273 -26.16 0.07 -21.41
N LEU A 274 -25.32 -0.63 -22.18
CA LEU A 274 -24.30 -0.01 -23.04
C LEU A 274 -24.86 0.19 -24.45
N VAL A 275 -25.54 1.33 -24.66
CA VAL A 275 -26.15 1.67 -25.95
C VAL A 275 -25.10 2.28 -26.88
N PRO A 276 -24.87 1.71 -28.09
CA PRO A 276 -23.92 2.28 -29.06
C PRO A 276 -24.32 3.66 -29.57
N GLU A 277 -23.33 4.50 -29.91
CA GLU A 277 -23.56 5.84 -30.50
C GLU A 277 -24.40 5.80 -31.79
N GLU A 278 -24.24 4.78 -32.62
CA GLU A 278 -25.03 4.60 -33.85
C GLU A 278 -26.54 4.51 -33.60
N TRP A 279 -26.94 4.12 -32.38
CA TRP A 279 -28.34 4.02 -31.96
C TRP A 279 -28.77 5.20 -31.07
N GLY A 280 -27.95 6.25 -31.01
CA GLY A 280 -28.20 7.43 -30.18
C GLY A 280 -27.76 7.27 -28.72
N GLY A 281 -26.91 6.29 -28.41
CA GLY A 281 -26.29 6.13 -27.10
C GLY A 281 -24.98 6.90 -26.92
N GLU A 282 -24.26 6.60 -25.84
CA GLU A 282 -23.00 7.26 -25.46
C GLU A 282 -21.76 6.37 -25.66
N ILE A 283 -21.96 5.09 -26.01
CA ILE A 283 -20.86 4.11 -26.07
C ILE A 283 -20.28 4.04 -27.48
N ILE A 284 -18.98 4.33 -27.56
CA ILE A 284 -18.19 4.17 -28.79
C ILE A 284 -17.87 2.69 -28.98
N CYS A 285 -18.31 2.10 -30.09
CA CYS A 285 -18.07 0.70 -30.45
C CYS A 285 -17.17 0.62 -31.70
N VAL A 286 -15.93 0.16 -31.54
CA VAL A 286 -14.95 0.07 -32.64
C VAL A 286 -14.70 -1.40 -33.01
N PRO A 287 -14.92 -1.81 -34.27
CA PRO A 287 -14.56 -3.14 -34.75
C PRO A 287 -13.04 -3.28 -34.93
N VAL A 288 -12.43 -4.29 -34.32
CA VAL A 288 -10.98 -4.52 -34.38
C VAL A 288 -10.62 -5.99 -34.67
N SER A 289 -9.48 -6.20 -35.32
CA SER A 289 -8.81 -7.51 -35.36
C SER A 289 -7.38 -7.37 -34.88
N ALA A 290 -7.13 -7.82 -33.65
CA ALA A 290 -5.78 -7.87 -33.08
C ALA A 290 -4.81 -8.75 -33.88
N LYS A 291 -5.32 -9.75 -34.63
CA LYS A 291 -4.49 -10.67 -35.42
C LYS A 291 -4.09 -10.09 -36.77
N LYS A 292 -5.01 -9.39 -37.44
CA LYS A 292 -4.73 -8.73 -38.73
C LYS A 292 -4.20 -7.30 -38.59
N ASN A 293 -4.19 -6.75 -37.37
CA ASN A 293 -3.90 -5.35 -37.08
C ASN A 293 -4.86 -4.38 -37.79
N GLU A 294 -6.14 -4.76 -37.91
CA GLU A 294 -7.20 -3.94 -38.51
C GLU A 294 -7.98 -3.21 -37.41
N GLY A 295 -8.34 -1.94 -37.63
CA GLY A 295 -9.14 -1.13 -36.70
C GLY A 295 -8.42 -0.61 -35.45
N ILE A 296 -7.14 -0.96 -35.24
CA ILE A 296 -6.38 -0.52 -34.06
C ILE A 296 -6.08 0.97 -34.10
N GLU A 297 -5.72 1.52 -35.26
CA GLU A 297 -5.46 2.95 -35.41
C GLU A 297 -6.72 3.77 -35.15
N GLU A 298 -7.86 3.34 -35.69
CA GLU A 298 -9.17 3.93 -35.41
C GLU A 298 -9.52 3.87 -33.91
N LEU A 299 -9.29 2.74 -33.25
CA LEU A 299 -9.50 2.63 -31.80
C LEU A 299 -8.65 3.64 -31.02
N LEU A 300 -7.37 3.79 -31.36
CA LEU A 300 -6.46 4.74 -30.70
C LEU A 300 -6.89 6.20 -30.95
N GLU A 301 -7.35 6.51 -32.16
CA GLU A 301 -7.88 7.83 -32.50
C GLU A 301 -9.15 8.16 -31.71
N MET A 302 -10.09 7.22 -31.61
CA MET A 302 -11.33 7.40 -30.83
C MET A 302 -11.04 7.58 -29.33
N ILE A 303 -10.09 6.81 -28.78
CA ILE A 303 -9.64 7.00 -27.38
C ILE A 303 -9.05 8.40 -27.18
N ALA A 304 -8.22 8.87 -28.13
CA ALA A 304 -7.62 10.20 -28.04
C ALA A 304 -8.68 11.31 -28.12
N ILE A 305 -9.66 11.19 -29.01
CA ILE A 305 -10.80 12.12 -29.12
C ILE A 305 -11.60 12.15 -27.83
N GLN A 306 -11.92 10.98 -27.26
CA GLN A 306 -12.65 10.90 -25.99
C GLN A 306 -11.87 11.59 -24.86
N ALA A 307 -10.55 11.42 -24.81
CA ALA A 307 -9.70 12.09 -23.82
C ALA A 307 -9.65 13.62 -24.01
N GLU A 308 -9.69 14.12 -25.25
CA GLU A 308 -9.78 15.56 -25.54
C GLU A 308 -11.10 16.15 -25.02
N VAL A 309 -12.22 15.44 -25.20
CA VAL A 309 -13.55 15.87 -24.68
C VAL A 309 -13.58 15.93 -23.16
N MET A 310 -12.83 15.06 -22.47
CA MET A 310 -12.75 15.02 -21.02
C MET A 310 -11.86 16.11 -20.40
N GLU A 311 -11.10 16.86 -21.21
CA GLU A 311 -10.19 17.94 -20.77
C GLU A 311 -9.30 17.56 -19.58
N LEU A 312 -8.70 16.37 -19.64
CA LEU A 312 -7.91 15.80 -18.54
C LEU A 312 -6.74 16.71 -18.17
N SER A 313 -6.71 17.13 -16.90
CA SER A 313 -5.69 18.03 -16.37
C SER A 313 -5.15 17.59 -15.01
N ALA A 314 -3.94 18.02 -14.69
CA ALA A 314 -3.31 17.86 -13.39
C ALA A 314 -2.31 18.98 -13.10
N ASN A 315 -2.09 19.27 -11.82
CA ASN A 315 -1.08 20.23 -11.40
C ASN A 315 0.29 19.55 -11.24
N PRO A 316 1.32 19.88 -12.06
CA PRO A 316 2.64 19.29 -11.97
C PRO A 316 3.53 19.90 -10.87
N ASP A 317 3.17 21.06 -10.32
CA ASP A 317 4.02 21.84 -9.40
C ASP A 317 3.83 21.46 -7.92
N LYS A 318 2.87 20.58 -7.63
CA LYS A 318 2.63 20.01 -6.30
C LYS A 318 3.60 18.86 -5.97
N PRO A 319 3.73 18.49 -4.67
CA PRO A 319 4.35 17.24 -4.27
C PRO A 319 3.68 16.06 -4.99
N ALA A 320 4.48 15.12 -5.47
CA ALA A 320 3.95 14.02 -6.26
C ALA A 320 3.04 13.13 -5.42
N ALA A 321 1.87 12.82 -5.96
CA ALA A 321 0.93 11.87 -5.40
C ALA A 321 0.40 10.95 -6.51
N GLY A 322 0.04 9.75 -6.13
CA GLY A 322 -0.54 8.79 -7.06
C GLY A 322 -0.78 7.46 -6.40
N ILE A 323 -0.78 6.40 -7.20
CA ILE A 323 -1.14 5.06 -6.73
C ILE A 323 -0.08 4.03 -7.12
N VAL A 324 0.12 3.04 -6.25
CA VAL A 324 0.91 1.86 -6.56
C VAL A 324 0.09 0.93 -7.44
N VAL A 325 0.57 0.67 -8.65
CA VAL A 325 -0.06 -0.25 -9.59
C VAL A 325 0.27 -1.70 -9.19
N GLU A 326 1.57 -1.97 -8.99
CA GLU A 326 2.09 -3.30 -8.65
C GLU A 326 3.39 -3.15 -7.85
N ALA A 327 3.70 -4.11 -6.99
CA ALA A 327 4.94 -4.12 -6.22
C ALA A 327 5.55 -5.52 -6.15
N ARG A 328 6.89 -5.59 -6.15
CA ARG A 328 7.65 -6.84 -6.14
C ARG A 328 8.98 -6.70 -5.41
N LEU A 329 9.55 -7.83 -5.01
CA LEU A 329 10.87 -7.89 -4.39
C LEU A 329 11.91 -8.45 -5.36
N ASP A 330 12.86 -7.61 -5.78
CA ASP A 330 13.95 -8.00 -6.66
C ASP A 330 15.25 -8.29 -5.88
N ARG A 331 15.94 -9.39 -6.21
CA ARG A 331 17.13 -9.86 -5.48
C ARG A 331 18.36 -8.95 -5.61
N GLY A 332 18.40 -8.02 -6.57
CA GLY A 332 19.49 -7.05 -6.73
C GLY A 332 19.08 -5.61 -6.42
N ARG A 333 17.83 -5.26 -6.72
CA ARG A 333 17.32 -3.87 -6.61
C ARG A 333 16.56 -3.60 -5.32
N GLY A 334 16.22 -4.64 -4.56
CA GLY A 334 15.39 -4.56 -3.37
C GLY A 334 13.90 -4.41 -3.72
N PRO A 335 13.09 -3.78 -2.86
CA PRO A 335 11.69 -3.51 -3.16
C PRO A 335 11.56 -2.58 -4.38
N VAL A 336 10.79 -3.04 -5.36
CA VAL A 336 10.50 -2.34 -6.60
C VAL A 336 8.99 -2.15 -6.67
N ALA A 337 8.55 -0.92 -6.91
CA ALA A 337 7.13 -0.61 -7.07
C ALA A 337 6.90 0.10 -8.40
N THR A 338 5.91 -0.35 -9.16
CA THR A 338 5.39 0.35 -10.32
C THR A 338 4.29 1.29 -9.83
N VAL A 339 4.47 2.58 -10.02
CA VAL A 339 3.53 3.61 -9.56
C VAL A 339 3.04 4.43 -10.73
N LEU A 340 1.80 4.89 -10.65
CA LEU A 340 1.23 5.86 -11.57
C LEU A 340 1.12 7.20 -10.86
N VAL A 341 1.85 8.20 -11.36
CA VAL A 341 1.81 9.57 -10.82
C VAL A 341 0.51 10.22 -11.29
N GLN A 342 -0.36 10.66 -10.38
CA GLN A 342 -1.62 11.33 -10.73
C GLN A 342 -1.49 12.85 -10.64
N GLU A 343 -0.79 13.32 -9.62
CA GLU A 343 -0.60 14.74 -9.32
C GLU A 343 0.87 15.02 -8.99
N GLY A 344 1.29 16.25 -9.23
CA GLY A 344 2.64 16.69 -8.97
C GLY A 344 3.67 16.03 -9.86
N THR A 345 4.94 16.32 -9.59
CA THR A 345 6.05 15.73 -10.31
C THR A 345 6.95 14.94 -9.37
N LEU A 346 7.16 13.66 -9.68
CA LEU A 346 8.08 12.80 -8.94
C LEU A 346 9.52 12.98 -9.44
N ASN A 347 10.44 13.29 -8.52
CA ASN A 347 11.86 13.48 -8.81
C ASN A 347 12.74 12.40 -8.16
N LEU A 348 13.92 12.20 -8.74
CA LEU A 348 14.93 11.35 -8.16
C LEU A 348 15.40 11.91 -6.82
N GLY A 349 15.36 11.09 -5.77
CA GLY A 349 15.75 11.49 -4.41
C GLY A 349 14.60 11.97 -3.53
N ASP A 350 13.38 12.04 -4.06
CA ASP A 350 12.19 12.35 -3.27
C ASP A 350 11.92 11.25 -2.23
N ILE A 351 11.30 11.64 -1.12
CA ILE A 351 10.94 10.73 -0.04
C ILE A 351 9.48 10.35 -0.24
N VAL A 352 9.25 9.09 -0.56
CA VAL A 352 7.92 8.54 -0.84
C VAL A 352 7.43 7.76 0.37
N LEU A 353 6.19 8.01 0.74
CA LEU A 353 5.41 7.25 1.71
C LEU A 353 4.28 6.54 0.96
N SER A 354 4.17 5.22 1.10
CA SER A 354 3.12 4.40 0.51
C SER A 354 2.63 3.39 1.54
N GLY A 355 1.39 3.54 2.01
CA GLY A 355 0.84 2.71 3.08
C GLY A 355 1.71 2.71 4.32
N THR A 356 2.27 1.54 4.66
CA THR A 356 3.21 1.33 5.76
C THR A 356 4.68 1.46 5.35
N ALA A 357 4.99 1.39 4.06
CA ALA A 357 6.35 1.50 3.53
C ALA A 357 6.72 2.97 3.27
N PHE A 358 7.96 3.32 3.58
CA PHE A 358 8.53 4.61 3.17
C PHE A 358 9.98 4.44 2.74
N GLY A 359 10.49 5.38 1.96
CA GLY A 359 11.89 5.41 1.59
C GLY A 359 12.23 6.50 0.60
N ARG A 360 13.51 6.60 0.27
CA ARG A 360 14.01 7.58 -0.69
C ARG A 360 14.11 6.94 -2.06
N VAL A 361 13.55 7.58 -3.08
CA VAL A 361 13.62 7.13 -4.47
C VAL A 361 15.06 7.12 -4.94
N ARG A 362 15.60 5.92 -5.22
CA ARG A 362 16.97 5.72 -5.71
C ARG A 362 17.05 5.73 -7.23
N THR A 363 16.03 5.20 -7.89
CA THR A 363 15.96 5.15 -9.36
C THR A 363 14.52 5.33 -9.81
N LEU A 364 14.34 6.10 -10.87
CA LEU A 364 13.09 6.18 -11.64
C LEU A 364 13.37 5.53 -13.00
N THR A 365 12.66 4.46 -13.33
CA THR A 365 12.81 3.73 -14.59
C THR A 365 11.48 3.71 -15.31
N ASN A 366 11.44 4.18 -16.55
CA ASN A 366 10.21 4.16 -17.36
C ASN A 366 9.89 2.75 -17.88
N ASP A 367 8.76 2.61 -18.55
CA ASP A 367 8.27 1.38 -19.16
C ASP A 367 9.22 0.78 -20.21
N GLN A 368 10.08 1.60 -20.81
CA GLN A 368 11.12 1.18 -21.77
C GLN A 368 12.45 0.77 -21.11
N GLY A 369 12.52 0.76 -19.78
CA GLY A 369 13.75 0.44 -19.03
C GLY A 369 14.79 1.56 -19.02
N LYS A 370 14.45 2.77 -19.50
CA LYS A 370 15.33 3.94 -19.46
C LYS A 370 15.17 4.66 -18.13
N ARG A 371 16.30 5.13 -17.59
CA ARG A 371 16.30 5.91 -16.34
C ARG A 371 15.95 7.35 -16.64
N GLU A 372 14.98 7.88 -15.90
CA GLU A 372 14.58 9.28 -15.97
C GLU A 372 14.85 9.98 -14.63
N LYS A 373 14.90 11.31 -14.63
CA LYS A 373 15.17 12.10 -13.42
C LYS A 373 13.90 12.74 -12.83
N LYS A 374 12.90 12.95 -13.68
CA LYS A 374 11.68 13.70 -13.41
C LYS A 374 10.53 13.01 -14.15
N ILE A 375 9.44 12.71 -13.45
CA ILE A 375 8.25 12.08 -14.03
C ILE A 375 7.05 13.01 -13.81
N PRO A 376 6.46 13.58 -14.88
CA PRO A 376 5.25 14.39 -14.80
C PRO A 376 4.00 13.54 -14.46
N PRO A 377 2.89 14.18 -14.08
CA PRO A 377 1.64 13.48 -13.81
C PRO A 377 1.08 12.79 -15.07
N GLY A 378 0.37 11.69 -14.86
CA GLY A 378 -0.21 10.83 -15.89
C GLY A 378 0.72 9.72 -16.39
N LEU A 379 2.00 9.71 -16.03
CA LEU A 379 2.95 8.70 -16.50
C LEU A 379 3.24 7.60 -15.47
N PRO A 380 3.38 6.34 -15.91
CA PRO A 380 3.80 5.24 -15.05
C PRO A 380 5.32 5.21 -14.91
N VAL A 381 5.80 4.86 -13.72
CA VAL A 381 7.23 4.73 -13.44
C VAL A 381 7.51 3.62 -12.44
N GLU A 382 8.60 2.89 -12.66
CA GLU A 382 9.15 1.93 -11.72
C GLU A 382 10.12 2.63 -10.76
N ILE A 383 9.80 2.60 -9.47
CA ILE A 383 10.58 3.21 -8.38
C ILE A 383 11.29 2.16 -7.54
N THR A 384 12.48 2.49 -7.06
CA THR A 384 13.23 1.66 -6.09
C THR A 384 13.69 2.50 -4.91
N GLY A 385 13.98 1.84 -3.78
CA GLY A 385 14.53 2.49 -2.59
C GLY A 385 13.55 2.63 -1.41
N LEU A 386 12.36 2.04 -1.53
CA LEU A 386 11.44 1.86 -0.41
C LEU A 386 12.02 0.86 0.59
N GLY A 387 11.75 1.07 1.89
CA GLY A 387 12.20 0.18 2.96
C GLY A 387 11.48 -1.18 2.99
N GLY A 388 10.33 -1.28 2.32
CA GLY A 388 9.52 -2.49 2.19
C GLY A 388 8.75 -2.49 0.88
N VAL A 389 8.11 -3.62 0.58
CA VAL A 389 7.19 -3.76 -0.57
C VAL A 389 5.86 -3.11 -0.16
N PRO A 390 5.43 -2.02 -0.81
CA PRO A 390 4.11 -1.43 -0.54
C PRO A 390 2.99 -2.36 -1.00
N GLU A 391 1.79 -2.18 -0.45
CA GLU A 391 0.62 -2.90 -0.93
C GLU A 391 0.21 -2.35 -2.29
N ALA A 392 -0.29 -3.23 -3.15
CA ALA A 392 -0.76 -2.82 -4.45
C ALA A 392 -2.10 -2.07 -4.29
N GLY A 393 -2.25 -0.93 -4.97
CA GLY A 393 -3.38 -0.03 -4.78
C GLY A 393 -3.24 1.00 -3.66
N ASP A 394 -2.15 0.97 -2.89
CA ASP A 394 -1.86 2.03 -1.93
C ASP A 394 -1.64 3.37 -2.66
N THR A 395 -2.18 4.43 -2.08
CA THR A 395 -1.80 5.79 -2.48
C THR A 395 -0.40 6.10 -1.97
N PHE A 396 0.47 6.57 -2.85
CA PHE A 396 1.77 7.09 -2.49
C PHE A 396 1.76 8.63 -2.46
N LEU A 397 2.58 9.19 -1.59
CA LEU A 397 2.77 10.62 -1.46
C LEU A 397 4.25 10.95 -1.22
N VAL A 398 4.71 12.01 -1.88
CA VAL A 398 5.99 12.63 -1.59
C VAL A 398 5.87 13.54 -0.36
N VAL A 399 6.72 13.29 0.63
CA VAL A 399 6.79 14.07 1.87
C VAL A 399 8.12 14.83 1.95
N GLU A 400 8.11 15.97 2.63
CA GLU A 400 9.28 16.84 2.73
C GLU A 400 10.42 16.24 3.57
N SER A 401 10.09 15.39 4.55
CA SER A 401 11.06 14.88 5.51
C SER A 401 10.87 13.41 5.84
N GLU A 402 11.99 12.70 5.92
CA GLU A 402 12.06 11.28 6.30
C GLU A 402 11.56 11.05 7.73
N ARG A 403 11.71 12.06 8.60
CA ARG A 403 11.19 11.99 9.98
C ARG A 403 9.68 11.92 10.01
N MET A 404 9.02 12.75 9.20
CA MET A 404 7.56 12.77 9.06
C MET A 404 7.06 11.46 8.45
N ALA A 405 7.72 10.97 7.40
CA ALA A 405 7.40 9.67 6.78
C ALA A 405 7.43 8.52 7.82
N LYS A 406 8.46 8.51 8.66
CA LYS A 406 8.66 7.48 9.70
C LYS A 406 7.59 7.55 10.79
N GLU A 407 7.19 8.75 11.21
CA GLU A 407 6.14 8.92 12.21
C GLU A 407 4.78 8.44 11.69
N ILE A 408 4.41 8.83 10.46
CA ILE A 408 3.14 8.42 9.84
C ILE A 408 3.12 6.91 9.58
N SER A 409 4.20 6.34 9.05
CA SER A 409 4.33 4.89 8.84
C SER A 409 4.25 4.13 10.18
N GLY A 410 4.91 4.61 11.23
CA GLY A 410 4.85 4.02 12.57
C GLY A 410 3.43 3.96 13.12
N LYS A 411 2.69 5.07 13.06
CA LYS A 411 1.28 5.13 13.47
C LYS A 411 0.40 4.15 12.68
N ARG A 412 0.61 4.04 11.36
CA ARG A 412 -0.14 3.11 10.50
C ARG A 412 0.14 1.64 10.83
N ILE A 413 1.40 1.30 11.13
CA ILE A 413 1.79 -0.06 11.53
C ILE A 413 1.16 -0.43 12.87
N GLU A 414 1.19 0.48 13.86
CA GLU A 414 0.53 0.26 15.16
C GLU A 414 -0.97 0.04 15.00
N LYS A 415 -1.65 0.91 14.23
CA LYS A 415 -3.08 0.79 13.94
C LYS A 415 -3.43 -0.51 13.22
N SER A 416 -2.63 -0.93 12.23
CA SER A 416 -2.83 -2.21 11.53
C SER A 416 -2.71 -3.39 12.49
N ARG A 417 -1.68 -3.38 13.35
CA ARG A 417 -1.45 -4.43 14.34
C ARG A 417 -2.58 -4.50 15.37
N GLU A 418 -3.12 -3.36 15.79
CA GLU A 418 -4.28 -3.30 16.69
C GLU A 418 -5.53 -3.89 16.03
N LEU A 419 -5.76 -3.60 14.74
CA LEU A 419 -6.88 -4.15 13.97
C LEU A 419 -6.77 -5.68 13.84
N GLU A 420 -5.59 -6.22 13.53
CA GLU A 420 -5.34 -7.68 13.50
C GLU A 420 -5.57 -8.33 14.87
N MET A 421 -5.11 -7.69 15.95
CA MET A 421 -5.33 -8.16 17.32
C MET A 421 -6.80 -8.08 17.75
N ALA A 422 -7.55 -7.09 17.25
CA ALA A 422 -8.98 -6.96 17.50
C ALA A 422 -9.81 -7.99 16.72
N GLN A 423 -9.46 -8.27 15.46
CA GLN A 423 -10.11 -9.31 14.66
C GLN A 423 -9.88 -10.71 15.24
N SER A 424 -8.66 -11.02 15.67
CA SER A 424 -8.36 -12.30 16.35
C SER A 424 -9.10 -12.47 17.69
N ARG A 425 -9.42 -11.37 18.39
CA ARG A 425 -10.23 -11.39 19.63
C ARG A 425 -11.73 -11.56 19.40
N ARG A 426 -12.25 -11.29 18.19
CA ARG A 426 -13.68 -11.50 17.86
C ARG A 426 -14.06 -12.97 17.68
N VAL A 427 -13.08 -13.88 17.61
CA VAL A 427 -13.36 -15.33 17.67
C VAL A 427 -13.78 -15.65 19.10
N SER A 428 -15.07 -15.83 19.30
CA SER A 428 -15.65 -16.06 20.63
C SER A 428 -15.35 -17.48 21.14
N LEU A 429 -15.41 -17.68 22.45
CA LEU A 429 -15.34 -19.02 23.04
C LEU A 429 -16.52 -19.91 22.58
N ASP A 430 -17.63 -19.31 22.15
CA ASP A 430 -18.78 -20.02 21.58
C ASP A 430 -18.46 -20.55 20.17
N ASP A 431 -17.70 -19.82 19.36
CA ASP A 431 -17.17 -20.31 18.07
C ASP A 431 -16.17 -21.46 18.26
N LEU A 432 -15.38 -21.43 19.34
CA LEU A 432 -14.49 -22.55 19.69
C LEU A 432 -15.29 -23.78 20.13
N HIS A 433 -16.38 -23.62 20.88
CA HIS A 433 -17.28 -24.71 21.24
C HIS A 433 -18.00 -25.30 20.02
N LEU A 434 -18.48 -24.46 19.10
CA LEU A 434 -19.09 -24.91 17.84
C LEU A 434 -18.09 -25.68 16.97
N LYS A 435 -16.84 -25.19 16.86
CA LYS A 435 -15.76 -25.89 16.13
C LYS A 435 -15.32 -27.21 16.77
N ILE A 436 -15.55 -27.40 18.06
CA ILE A 436 -15.28 -28.65 18.78
C ILE A 436 -16.48 -29.61 18.65
N ALA A 437 -17.70 -29.08 18.54
CA ALA A 437 -18.95 -29.84 18.39
C ALA A 437 -19.20 -30.31 16.94
N GLU A 438 -18.81 -29.51 15.94
CA GLU A 438 -18.69 -29.91 14.54
C GLU A 438 -17.41 -30.74 14.38
N GLY A 439 -17.55 -32.07 14.43
CA GLY A 439 -16.43 -33.01 14.43
C GLY A 439 -15.30 -32.66 13.45
N GLU A 440 -14.05 -32.72 13.93
CA GLU A 440 -12.77 -32.45 13.25
C GLU A 440 -12.88 -31.97 11.78
N ILE A 441 -13.29 -30.72 11.57
CA ILE A 441 -13.09 -30.08 10.28
C ILE A 441 -11.58 -29.99 10.07
N LYS A 442 -11.06 -30.74 9.10
CA LYS A 442 -9.63 -30.76 8.82
C LYS A 442 -9.22 -29.40 8.27
N THR A 443 -8.33 -28.71 8.97
CA THR A 443 -7.79 -27.43 8.51
C THR A 443 -6.51 -27.67 7.70
N LEU A 444 -6.51 -27.23 6.45
CA LEU A 444 -5.32 -27.20 5.62
C LEU A 444 -4.68 -25.81 5.71
N ASN A 445 -3.54 -25.75 6.39
CA ASN A 445 -2.78 -24.53 6.54
C ASN A 445 -1.87 -24.32 5.33
N VAL A 446 -1.92 -23.12 4.75
CA VAL A 446 -1.15 -22.79 3.55
C VAL A 446 -0.38 -21.49 3.74
N ILE A 447 0.87 -21.47 3.29
CA ILE A 447 1.69 -20.27 3.15
C ILE A 447 1.83 -19.96 1.66
N VAL A 448 1.46 -18.75 1.27
CA VAL A 448 1.49 -18.32 -0.14
C VAL A 448 2.63 -17.33 -0.34
N LYS A 449 3.51 -17.66 -1.29
CA LYS A 449 4.55 -16.76 -1.80
C LYS A 449 4.38 -16.58 -3.30
N ALA A 450 4.45 -15.35 -3.77
CA ALA A 450 4.42 -15.05 -5.20
C ALA A 450 5.46 -14.00 -5.56
N ASP A 451 5.71 -13.83 -6.84
CA ASP A 451 6.71 -12.91 -7.37
C ASP A 451 6.31 -11.44 -7.22
N VAL A 452 5.02 -11.15 -7.39
CA VAL A 452 4.41 -9.82 -7.19
C VAL A 452 3.33 -9.86 -6.11
N GLN A 453 3.08 -8.71 -5.46
CA GLN A 453 2.13 -8.61 -4.36
C GLN A 453 0.70 -8.93 -4.79
N GLY A 454 0.24 -8.43 -5.95
CA GLY A 454 -1.13 -8.70 -6.40
C GLY A 454 -1.41 -10.18 -6.65
N SER A 455 -0.42 -10.95 -7.10
CA SER A 455 -0.56 -12.41 -7.27
C SER A 455 -0.72 -13.13 -5.94
N VAL A 456 -0.06 -12.64 -4.87
CA VAL A 456 -0.23 -13.20 -3.52
C VAL A 456 -1.68 -13.05 -3.06
N GLU A 457 -2.26 -11.87 -3.25
CA GLU A 457 -3.66 -11.57 -2.88
C GLU A 457 -4.63 -12.48 -3.64
N ALA A 458 -4.49 -12.53 -4.97
CA ALA A 458 -5.34 -13.30 -5.86
C ALA A 458 -5.30 -14.81 -5.58
N VAL A 459 -4.08 -15.36 -5.40
CA VAL A 459 -3.90 -16.79 -5.08
C VAL A 459 -4.45 -17.10 -3.69
N ALA A 460 -4.19 -16.25 -2.70
CA ALA A 460 -4.71 -16.46 -1.35
C ALA A 460 -6.25 -16.44 -1.31
N GLN A 461 -6.89 -15.48 -1.97
CA GLN A 461 -8.35 -15.40 -2.04
C GLN A 461 -8.94 -16.59 -2.78
N SER A 462 -8.30 -17.04 -3.86
CA SER A 462 -8.74 -18.22 -4.62
C SER A 462 -8.64 -19.50 -3.79
N LEU A 463 -7.57 -19.65 -3.00
CA LEU A 463 -7.41 -20.78 -2.09
C LEU A 463 -8.44 -20.75 -0.95
N GLU A 464 -8.73 -19.58 -0.40
CA GLU A 464 -9.75 -19.43 0.65
C GLU A 464 -11.16 -19.80 0.13
N LYS A 465 -11.49 -19.41 -1.11
CA LYS A 465 -12.76 -19.75 -1.80
C LYS A 465 -12.96 -21.27 -2.02
N LEU A 466 -11.89 -22.06 -2.04
CA LEU A 466 -11.96 -23.53 -2.20
C LEU A 466 -12.31 -24.25 -0.89
N SER A 467 -12.53 -23.53 0.22
CA SER A 467 -12.93 -24.11 1.50
C SER A 467 -14.33 -24.74 1.41
N ASN A 468 -14.47 -25.96 1.90
CA ASN A 468 -15.73 -26.72 1.94
C ASN A 468 -16.04 -27.16 3.37
N GLU A 469 -17.26 -27.67 3.60
CA GLU A 469 -17.70 -28.18 4.92
C GLU A 469 -16.75 -29.25 5.49
N SER A 470 -16.08 -30.04 4.64
CA SER A 470 -15.16 -31.10 5.07
C SER A 470 -13.72 -30.65 5.33
N VAL A 471 -13.25 -29.60 4.63
CA VAL A 471 -11.86 -29.12 4.70
C VAL A 471 -11.83 -27.60 4.60
N LYS A 472 -11.26 -26.96 5.62
CA LYS A 472 -11.10 -25.51 5.66
C LYS A 472 -9.67 -25.14 5.25
N VAL A 473 -9.52 -24.33 4.22
CA VAL A 473 -8.21 -23.80 3.81
C VAL A 473 -7.95 -22.52 4.58
N ALA A 474 -6.83 -22.47 5.31
CA ALA A 474 -6.43 -21.30 6.09
C ALA A 474 -5.07 -20.78 5.59
N VAL A 475 -5.06 -19.57 5.03
CA VAL A 475 -3.82 -18.93 4.61
C VAL A 475 -3.19 -18.23 5.81
N ILE A 476 -2.09 -18.80 6.32
CA ILE A 476 -1.43 -18.32 7.55
C ILE A 476 -0.53 -17.12 7.26
N HIS A 477 0.17 -17.17 6.13
CA HIS A 477 1.11 -16.14 5.75
C HIS A 477 1.10 -15.92 4.25
N LYS A 478 1.18 -14.65 3.87
CA LYS A 478 1.13 -14.12 2.51
C LYS A 478 2.36 -13.22 2.36
N GLY A 479 3.15 -13.37 1.31
CA GLY A 479 4.25 -12.44 1.05
C GLY A 479 4.83 -12.50 -0.35
N ALA A 480 5.23 -11.33 -0.87
CA ALA A 480 5.94 -11.25 -2.15
C ALA A 480 7.43 -11.60 -1.99
N GLY A 481 7.99 -12.29 -2.99
CA GLY A 481 9.39 -12.69 -3.07
C GLY A 481 9.63 -14.20 -2.95
N GLY A 482 10.90 -14.58 -3.05
CA GLY A 482 11.34 -15.98 -2.94
C GLY A 482 11.06 -16.59 -1.58
N ILE A 483 11.00 -17.92 -1.52
CA ILE A 483 10.75 -18.67 -0.27
C ILE A 483 12.03 -18.68 0.58
N LEU A 484 11.92 -18.20 1.82
CA LEU A 484 13.01 -18.05 2.79
C LEU A 484 12.99 -19.15 3.86
N GLU A 485 14.07 -19.29 4.62
CA GLU A 485 14.15 -20.20 5.78
C GLU A 485 13.10 -19.88 6.85
N SER A 486 12.77 -18.61 7.05
CA SER A 486 11.73 -18.18 8.00
C SER A 486 10.35 -18.73 7.63
N ASP A 487 10.05 -18.83 6.34
CA ASP A 487 8.78 -19.36 5.85
C ASP A 487 8.68 -20.86 6.09
N VAL A 488 9.79 -21.58 5.90
CA VAL A 488 9.88 -23.01 6.21
C VAL A 488 9.73 -23.26 7.72
N ASN A 489 10.37 -22.45 8.57
CA ASN A 489 10.19 -22.55 10.02
C ASN A 489 8.74 -22.28 10.45
N LEU A 490 8.09 -21.30 9.82
CA LEU A 490 6.67 -21.03 10.06
C LEU A 490 5.79 -22.20 9.61
N ALA A 491 6.11 -22.81 8.47
CA ALA A 491 5.43 -24.01 7.97
C ALA A 491 5.55 -25.20 8.93
N ILE A 492 6.74 -25.41 9.52
CA ILE A 492 6.96 -26.45 10.55
C ILE A 492 6.09 -26.18 11.77
N ALA A 493 6.13 -24.95 12.30
CA ALA A 493 5.41 -24.59 13.52
C ALA A 493 3.88 -24.67 13.36
N SER A 494 3.36 -24.41 12.16
CA SER A 494 1.93 -24.37 11.86
C SER A 494 1.42 -25.57 11.06
N THR A 495 2.30 -26.54 10.77
CA THR A 495 1.98 -27.72 9.95
C THR A 495 1.37 -27.33 8.59
N ALA A 496 1.96 -26.32 7.94
CA ALA A 496 1.46 -25.73 6.70
C ALA A 496 2.24 -26.22 5.46
N ILE A 497 1.59 -26.18 4.30
CA ILE A 497 2.21 -26.37 2.98
C ILE A 497 2.61 -25.02 2.41
N ILE A 498 3.75 -24.95 1.73
CA ILE A 498 4.20 -23.73 1.06
C ILE A 498 3.85 -23.81 -0.42
N VAL A 499 3.10 -22.83 -0.92
CA VAL A 499 2.75 -22.66 -2.33
C VAL A 499 3.50 -21.44 -2.86
N GLY A 500 4.39 -21.67 -3.81
CA GLY A 500 5.11 -20.65 -4.56
C GLY A 500 4.51 -20.45 -5.94
N PHE A 501 4.16 -19.22 -6.31
CA PHE A 501 3.73 -18.84 -7.65
C PHE A 501 4.80 -18.00 -8.34
N HIS A 502 5.42 -18.51 -9.41
CA HIS A 502 6.53 -17.87 -10.13
C HIS A 502 7.75 -17.48 -9.27
N VAL A 503 7.90 -18.12 -8.12
CA VAL A 503 9.01 -17.89 -7.18
C VAL A 503 9.87 -19.12 -7.00
N ARG A 504 11.14 -18.90 -6.68
CA ARG A 504 12.08 -19.97 -6.35
C ARG A 504 12.36 -19.99 -4.87
N ALA A 505 12.44 -21.19 -4.30
CA ALA A 505 13.01 -21.39 -2.98
C ALA A 505 14.52 -21.16 -2.99
N GLU A 506 15.05 -20.50 -1.96
CA GLU A 506 16.49 -20.41 -1.75
C GLU A 506 17.08 -21.79 -1.43
N SER A 507 18.35 -22.02 -1.79
CA SER A 507 19.00 -23.32 -1.60
C SER A 507 18.92 -23.79 -0.15
N LYS A 508 19.12 -22.87 0.80
CA LYS A 508 19.03 -23.19 2.23
C LYS A 508 17.59 -23.53 2.67
N ALA A 509 16.60 -22.80 2.17
CA ALA A 509 15.18 -23.08 2.43
C ALA A 509 14.76 -24.45 1.88
N ARG A 510 15.22 -24.81 0.67
CA ARG A 510 14.97 -26.14 0.08
C ARG A 510 15.57 -27.27 0.92
N HIS A 511 16.83 -27.14 1.33
CA HIS A 511 17.47 -28.15 2.19
C HIS A 511 16.78 -28.30 3.55
N LEU A 512 16.32 -27.18 4.14
CA LEU A 512 15.58 -27.21 5.41
C LEU A 512 14.20 -27.86 5.24
N ALA A 513 13.53 -27.63 4.12
CA ALA A 513 12.24 -28.24 3.83
C ALA A 513 12.37 -29.76 3.62
N GLU A 514 13.41 -30.21 2.91
CA GLU A 514 13.72 -31.63 2.71
C GLU A 514 14.04 -32.34 4.04
N SER A 515 14.80 -31.71 4.93
CA SER A 515 15.15 -32.29 6.23
C SER A 515 13.99 -32.31 7.22
N SER A 516 13.08 -31.33 7.13
CA SER A 516 11.96 -31.17 8.05
C SER A 516 10.65 -31.77 7.53
N GLY A 517 10.64 -32.29 6.30
CA GLY A 517 9.46 -32.90 5.67
C GLY A 517 8.37 -31.90 5.27
N VAL A 518 8.72 -30.63 5.01
CA VAL A 518 7.76 -29.61 4.57
C VAL A 518 7.58 -29.69 3.05
N ASP A 519 6.33 -29.81 2.58
CA ASP A 519 6.02 -29.81 1.14
C ASP A 519 6.08 -28.38 0.59
N ILE A 520 6.94 -28.17 -0.42
CA ILE A 520 7.04 -26.93 -1.18
C ILE A 520 6.58 -27.21 -2.61
N ARG A 521 5.47 -26.59 -3.01
CA ARG A 521 4.94 -26.68 -4.37
C ARG A 521 5.14 -25.36 -5.09
N ILE A 522 5.86 -25.42 -6.21
CA ILE A 522 6.16 -24.25 -7.04
C ILE A 522 5.42 -24.41 -8.36
N TYR A 523 4.69 -23.37 -8.76
CA TYR A 523 3.93 -23.29 -10.00
C TYR A 523 4.44 -22.16 -10.88
#